data_AF-A0A9W8JP87-F1
#
_entry.id   AF-A0A9W8JP87-F1
#
_cell.length_a   1.000
_cell.length_b   1.000
_cell.length_c   1.000
_cell.angle_alpha   90.00
_cell.angle_beta   90.00
_cell.angle_gamma   90.00
#
_symmetry.space_group_name_H-M   'P 1'
#
loop_
_entity.id
_entity.type
_entity.pdbx_description
1 polymer ?
#
loop_
_entity_poly.entity_id
_entity_poly.type
_entity_poly.pdbx_seq_one_letter_code
_entity_poly.pdbx_strand_id
1 'polypeptide(L)'
;MLGRQASRFSTSPPTLLDVRRDLGFAHTNSLDGPGLKLLAFDNEPAAQLYVLEEDGVMSKFRGYDGELMGEFRLAQQIGNAAVNRQVSLCVVDNIRDGIDVYETSNGHLLKRLWGQGTRPTAVALADGSYAIVRGGENGQVHILARESDEILARMQHSEGGRVEKIAVNDRIDGRVLMATATSENNNIHIWKWSQMRHYGKEGVPSLFGLGLLLSVVGIVAAFALLGQGAVSQNVSAK
;
A
#
# COMPACT_ATOMS: atom_id res chain seq x y z
N MET A 1 8.19 -34.35 30.73
CA MET A 1 8.83 -34.51 29.41
C MET A 1 7.93 -33.85 28.37
N LEU A 2 8.30 -32.67 27.87
CA LEU A 2 7.58 -31.96 26.81
C LEU A 2 8.58 -31.67 25.69
N GLY A 3 8.52 -32.47 24.62
CA GLY A 3 9.35 -32.30 23.44
C GLY A 3 8.84 -31.15 22.58
N ARG A 4 9.64 -30.09 22.45
CA ARG A 4 9.43 -29.06 21.41
C ARG A 4 9.80 -29.66 20.06
N GLN A 5 8.82 -29.87 19.18
CA GLN A 5 9.08 -30.02 17.75
C GLN A 5 9.56 -28.67 17.22
N ALA A 6 10.85 -28.57 16.90
CA ALA A 6 11.37 -27.50 16.06
C ALA A 6 10.87 -27.76 14.63
N SER A 7 10.04 -26.87 14.11
CA SER A 7 9.68 -26.83 12.69
C SER A 7 10.96 -26.67 11.88
N ARG A 8 11.35 -27.71 11.14
CA ARG A 8 12.47 -27.65 10.19
C ARG A 8 12.08 -26.70 9.07
N PHE A 9 12.60 -25.48 9.09
CA PHE A 9 12.61 -24.63 7.91
C PHE A 9 13.42 -25.34 6.82
N SER A 10 12.86 -25.45 5.62
CA SER A 10 13.56 -26.00 4.46
C SER A 10 14.80 -25.15 4.20
N THR A 11 15.98 -25.77 4.25
CA THR A 11 17.29 -25.12 4.07
C THR A 11 17.76 -25.14 2.62
N SER A 12 16.88 -25.41 1.66
CA SER A 12 17.23 -25.31 0.25
C SER A 12 17.63 -23.87 -0.05
N PRO A 13 18.79 -23.62 -0.69
CA PRO A 13 19.16 -22.28 -1.08
C PRO A 13 18.10 -21.68 -2.01
N PRO A 14 17.83 -20.37 -1.92
CA PRO A 14 16.94 -19.70 -2.87
C PRO A 14 17.49 -19.95 -4.28
N THR A 15 16.64 -20.50 -5.15
CA THR A 15 17.00 -20.65 -6.56
C THR A 15 16.89 -19.26 -7.19
N LEU A 16 17.99 -18.77 -7.75
CA LEU A 16 17.98 -17.52 -8.52
C LEU A 16 17.23 -17.78 -9.81
N LEU A 17 16.07 -17.14 -9.96
CA LEU A 17 15.36 -17.06 -11.22
C LEU A 17 15.78 -15.75 -11.90
N ASP A 18 16.43 -15.83 -13.05
CA ASP A 18 16.74 -14.65 -13.84
C ASP A 18 15.48 -14.23 -14.57
N VAL A 19 14.83 -13.17 -14.08
CA VAL A 19 13.60 -12.61 -14.66
C VAL A 19 13.70 -12.48 -16.18
N ARG A 20 14.83 -12.01 -16.73
CA ARG A 20 14.98 -11.81 -18.18
C ARG A 20 15.16 -13.11 -18.96
N ARG A 21 15.85 -14.11 -18.40
CA ARG A 21 16.11 -15.40 -19.08
C ARG A 21 15.00 -16.43 -18.89
N ASP A 22 14.43 -16.49 -17.68
CA ASP A 22 13.63 -17.61 -17.24
C ASP A 22 12.12 -17.32 -17.28
N LEU A 23 11.71 -16.04 -17.29
CA LEU A 23 10.29 -15.63 -17.37
C LEU A 23 9.83 -15.27 -18.79
N GLY A 24 10.64 -15.58 -19.81
CA GLY A 24 10.22 -15.47 -21.20
C GLY A 24 10.01 -14.04 -21.71
N PHE A 25 10.83 -13.08 -21.28
CA PHE A 25 10.88 -11.76 -21.93
C PHE A 25 11.41 -11.92 -23.37
N ALA A 26 10.50 -12.16 -24.31
CA ALA A 26 10.82 -12.39 -25.72
C ALA A 26 11.37 -11.15 -26.44
N HIS A 27 11.44 -10.01 -25.77
CA HIS A 27 12.05 -8.79 -26.27
C HIS A 27 13.03 -8.23 -25.25
N THR A 28 14.26 -8.77 -25.24
CA THR A 28 15.47 -8.03 -25.65
C THR A 28 16.70 -8.88 -25.34
N ASN A 29 17.32 -9.46 -26.36
CA ASN A 29 18.72 -9.92 -26.31
C ASN A 29 19.72 -8.74 -26.31
N SER A 30 19.26 -7.55 -25.91
CA SER A 30 20.11 -6.38 -25.73
C SER A 30 20.16 -6.06 -24.23
N LEU A 31 21.36 -5.73 -23.75
CA LEU A 31 21.53 -5.00 -22.49
C LEU A 31 20.79 -3.63 -22.53
N ASP A 32 20.31 -3.20 -23.70
CA ASP A 32 19.55 -1.98 -23.98
C ASP A 32 18.02 -2.15 -23.93
N GLY A 33 17.49 -3.26 -23.40
CA GLY A 33 16.04 -3.38 -23.14
C GLY A 33 15.50 -2.27 -22.22
N PRO A 34 14.20 -1.92 -22.29
CA PRO A 34 13.64 -0.83 -21.50
C PRO A 34 13.96 -1.01 -20.01
N GLY A 35 14.33 0.10 -19.37
CA GLY A 35 14.75 0.09 -17.97
C GLY A 35 13.62 -0.36 -17.05
N LEU A 36 13.91 -1.26 -16.11
CA LEU A 36 12.95 -1.67 -15.09
C LEU A 36 12.60 -0.47 -14.20
N LYS A 37 11.30 -0.18 -14.03
CA LYS A 37 10.83 0.90 -13.14
C LYS A 37 10.26 0.38 -11.84
N LEU A 38 9.49 -0.71 -11.88
CA LEU A 38 8.86 -1.27 -10.69
C LEU A 38 8.78 -2.80 -10.75
N LEU A 39 8.94 -3.41 -9.56
CA LEU A 39 8.70 -4.81 -9.27
C LEU A 39 7.81 -4.90 -8.02
N ALA A 40 6.66 -5.58 -8.10
CA ALA A 40 5.77 -5.77 -6.94
C ALA A 40 5.04 -7.13 -6.98
N PHE A 41 5.09 -7.89 -5.88
CA PHE A 41 4.21 -9.04 -5.68
C PHE A 41 2.86 -8.61 -5.14
N ASP A 42 1.74 -9.23 -5.56
CA ASP A 42 0.44 -9.14 -4.91
C ASP A 42 0.47 -9.78 -3.50
N ASN A 43 -0.66 -9.75 -2.78
CA ASN A 43 -0.80 -10.41 -1.47
C ASN A 43 -1.59 -11.72 -1.55
N GLU A 44 -1.89 -12.22 -2.75
CA GLU A 44 -2.69 -13.43 -2.93
C GLU A 44 -1.84 -14.68 -2.65
N PRO A 45 -2.45 -15.81 -2.26
CA PRO A 45 -1.72 -17.07 -2.02
C PRO A 45 -0.95 -17.59 -3.25
N ALA A 46 -1.36 -17.21 -4.46
CA ALA A 46 -0.67 -17.49 -5.70
C ALA A 46 0.39 -16.44 -6.08
N ALA A 47 0.52 -15.38 -5.28
CA ALA A 47 1.44 -14.25 -5.36
C ALA A 47 1.67 -13.77 -6.81
N GLN A 48 0.82 -12.94 -7.43
CA GLN A 48 1.12 -12.41 -8.77
C GLN A 48 2.26 -11.41 -8.72
N LEU A 49 3.19 -11.45 -9.67
CA LEU A 49 4.27 -10.49 -9.82
C LEU A 49 3.92 -9.48 -10.92
N TYR A 50 3.95 -8.20 -10.58
CA TYR A 50 3.84 -7.09 -11.54
C TYR A 50 5.24 -6.55 -11.84
N VAL A 51 5.56 -6.47 -13.12
CA VAL A 51 6.77 -5.87 -13.67
C VAL A 51 6.35 -4.70 -14.52
N LEU A 52 6.84 -3.49 -14.21
CA LEU A 52 6.62 -2.32 -15.05
C LEU A 52 7.94 -1.81 -15.60
N GLU A 53 7.96 -1.65 -16.92
CA GLU A 53 9.12 -1.25 -17.71
C GLU A 53 9.01 0.20 -18.18
N GLU A 54 10.15 0.80 -18.52
CA GLU A 54 10.23 2.20 -18.94
C GLU A 54 9.35 2.53 -20.15
N ASP A 55 9.14 1.58 -21.06
CA ASP A 55 8.30 1.76 -22.25
C ASP A 55 6.79 1.73 -21.95
N GLY A 56 6.42 1.64 -20.67
CA GLY A 56 5.05 1.66 -20.19
C GLY A 56 4.33 0.32 -20.31
N VAL A 57 5.04 -0.78 -20.58
CA VAL A 57 4.48 -2.13 -20.50
C VAL A 57 4.43 -2.60 -19.04
N MET A 58 3.26 -3.11 -18.64
CA MET A 58 3.04 -3.83 -17.40
C MET A 58 2.83 -5.31 -17.71
N SER A 59 3.76 -6.14 -17.26
CA SER A 59 3.67 -7.59 -17.36
C SER A 59 3.27 -8.17 -16.01
N LYS A 60 2.31 -9.10 -16.06
CA LYS A 60 1.74 -9.78 -14.90
C LYS A 60 2.13 -11.23 -14.97
N PHE A 61 2.86 -11.70 -13.97
CA PHE A 61 3.30 -13.07 -13.84
C PHE A 61 2.60 -13.73 -12.65
N ARG A 62 2.50 -15.04 -12.68
CA ARG A 62 2.15 -15.84 -11.53
C ARG A 62 3.42 -16.06 -10.72
N GLY A 63 3.46 -15.74 -9.44
CA GLY A 63 4.75 -15.58 -8.75
C GLY A 63 5.31 -16.85 -8.12
N TYR A 64 4.61 -17.98 -8.16
CA TYR A 64 5.19 -19.25 -7.72
C TYR A 64 5.94 -20.00 -8.82
N ASP A 65 5.58 -19.80 -10.10
CA ASP A 65 6.19 -20.47 -11.25
C ASP A 65 6.72 -19.49 -12.31
N GLY A 66 6.35 -18.22 -12.23
CA GLY A 66 6.77 -17.21 -13.18
C GLY A 66 5.98 -17.19 -14.49
N GLU A 67 4.84 -17.88 -14.58
CA GLU A 67 4.08 -17.92 -15.83
C GLU A 67 3.51 -16.53 -16.17
N LEU A 68 3.73 -16.04 -17.41
CA LEU A 68 3.12 -14.80 -17.88
C LEU A 68 1.60 -14.97 -17.96
N MET A 69 0.88 -14.22 -17.14
CA MET A 69 -0.58 -14.21 -17.07
C MET A 69 -1.20 -13.13 -17.96
N GLY A 70 -0.47 -12.06 -18.25
CA GLY A 70 -0.96 -10.96 -19.09
C GLY A 70 0.05 -9.85 -19.26
N GLU A 71 -0.15 -9.07 -20.32
CA GLU A 71 0.67 -7.91 -20.66
C GLU A 71 -0.23 -6.75 -21.07
N PHE A 72 0.04 -5.57 -20.52
CA PHE A 72 -0.77 -4.37 -20.73
C PHE A 72 0.12 -3.19 -21.06
N ARG A 73 -0.13 -2.53 -22.19
CA ARG A 73 0.55 -1.27 -22.53
C ARG A 73 -0.19 -0.11 -21.89
N LEU A 74 0.35 0.40 -20.78
CA LEU A 74 -0.26 1.47 -20.00
C LEU A 74 0.02 2.83 -20.64
N ALA A 75 1.29 3.11 -20.94
CA ALA A 75 1.73 4.37 -21.55
C ALA A 75 2.79 4.13 -22.62
N GLN A 76 3.20 5.19 -23.31
CA GLN A 76 4.30 5.11 -24.28
C GLN A 76 5.68 5.10 -23.61
N GLN A 77 5.80 5.80 -22.48
CA GLN A 77 6.99 5.79 -21.63
C GLN A 77 6.59 6.26 -20.22
N ILE A 78 7.17 5.66 -19.19
CA ILE A 78 6.90 6.00 -17.78
C ILE A 78 8.19 6.39 -17.04
N GLY A 79 8.08 7.37 -16.15
CA GLY A 79 9.19 7.78 -15.29
C GLY A 79 9.38 6.81 -14.13
N ASN A 80 8.27 6.55 -13.42
CA ASN A 80 8.23 5.72 -12.22
C ASN A 80 6.80 5.16 -12.03
N ALA A 81 6.62 4.21 -11.12
CA ALA A 81 5.31 3.64 -10.84
C ALA A 81 5.16 3.26 -9.36
N ALA A 82 3.91 3.09 -8.93
CA ALA A 82 3.55 2.43 -7.67
C ALA A 82 2.30 1.58 -7.87
N VAL A 83 2.13 0.54 -7.06
CA VAL A 83 0.96 -0.35 -7.12
C VAL A 83 0.37 -0.50 -5.73
N ASN A 84 -0.96 -0.45 -5.62
CA ASN A 84 -1.68 -0.95 -4.45
C ASN A 84 -2.48 -2.19 -4.86
N ARG A 85 -2.18 -3.24 -4.12
CA ARG A 85 -2.56 -4.62 -4.39
C ARG A 85 -3.94 -4.94 -3.81
N GLN A 86 -4.32 -4.25 -2.73
CA GLN A 86 -5.62 -4.45 -2.07
C GLN A 86 -6.79 -3.89 -2.88
N VAL A 87 -6.52 -2.88 -3.72
CA VAL A 87 -7.52 -2.18 -4.53
C VAL A 87 -7.23 -2.28 -6.03
N SER A 88 -6.39 -3.25 -6.44
CA SER A 88 -6.03 -3.53 -7.84
C SER A 88 -5.68 -2.28 -8.66
N LEU A 89 -4.81 -1.43 -8.12
CA LEU A 89 -4.51 -0.12 -8.69
C LEU A 89 -3.01 0.05 -8.95
N CYS A 90 -2.69 0.65 -10.10
CA CYS A 90 -1.36 1.11 -10.44
C CYS A 90 -1.40 2.60 -10.75
N VAL A 91 -0.39 3.32 -10.29
CA VAL A 91 -0.12 4.69 -10.69
C VAL A 91 1.21 4.74 -11.42
N VAL A 92 1.24 5.44 -12.54
CA VAL A 92 2.47 5.68 -13.28
C VAL A 92 2.67 7.18 -13.41
N ASP A 93 3.91 7.59 -13.21
CA ASP A 93 4.41 8.88 -13.63
C ASP A 93 4.54 8.87 -15.15
N ASN A 94 3.65 9.59 -15.82
CA ASN A 94 3.68 9.78 -17.26
C ASN A 94 4.66 10.91 -17.57
N ILE A 95 5.69 10.59 -18.35
CA ILE A 95 6.80 11.51 -18.64
C ILE A 95 6.38 12.80 -19.36
N ARG A 96 5.16 12.87 -19.91
CA ARG A 96 4.67 14.05 -20.62
C ARG A 96 4.19 15.13 -19.66
N ASP A 97 3.23 14.81 -18.78
CA ASP A 97 2.39 15.85 -18.18
C ASP A 97 1.67 15.49 -16.87
N GLY A 98 1.87 14.28 -16.32
CA GLY A 98 1.11 13.94 -15.11
C GLY A 98 1.25 12.53 -14.59
N ILE A 99 0.20 12.10 -13.88
CA ILE A 99 0.09 10.77 -13.31
C ILE A 99 -1.12 10.09 -13.94
N ASP A 100 -0.91 8.89 -14.44
CA ASP A 100 -1.99 8.05 -14.93
C ASP A 100 -2.28 6.95 -13.90
N VAL A 101 -3.56 6.70 -13.67
CA VAL A 101 -4.09 5.73 -12.72
C VAL A 101 -4.75 4.61 -13.51
N TYR A 102 -4.29 3.37 -13.34
CA TYR A 102 -4.76 2.18 -14.04
C TYR A 102 -5.30 1.12 -13.09
N GLU A 103 -6.21 0.31 -13.59
CA GLU A 103 -6.61 -0.93 -12.94
C GLU A 103 -5.59 -2.05 -13.29
N THR A 104 -5.03 -2.72 -12.29
CA THR A 104 -3.99 -3.76 -12.52
C THR A 104 -4.54 -5.07 -13.08
N SER A 105 -5.84 -5.28 -12.98
CA SER A 105 -6.50 -6.52 -13.43
C SER A 105 -6.52 -6.64 -14.97
N ASN A 106 -6.68 -5.50 -15.66
CA ASN A 106 -6.93 -5.43 -17.10
C ASN A 106 -6.15 -4.31 -17.82
N GLY A 107 -5.40 -3.47 -17.09
CA GLY A 107 -4.64 -2.36 -17.65
C GLY A 107 -5.48 -1.16 -18.10
N HIS A 108 -6.75 -1.07 -17.68
CA HIS A 108 -7.64 0.01 -18.08
C HIS A 108 -7.26 1.32 -17.38
N LEU A 109 -7.15 2.41 -18.15
CA LEU A 109 -6.95 3.76 -17.62
C LEU A 109 -8.21 4.20 -16.88
N LEU A 110 -8.09 4.39 -15.57
CA LEU A 110 -9.15 4.90 -14.72
C LEU A 110 -9.17 6.43 -14.74
N LYS A 111 -7.99 7.06 -14.68
CA LYS A 111 -7.89 8.51 -14.55
C LYS A 111 -6.52 9.06 -14.93
N ARG A 112 -6.50 10.29 -15.46
CA ARG A 112 -5.30 11.11 -15.63
C ARG A 112 -5.35 12.30 -14.67
N LEU A 113 -4.30 12.48 -13.88
CA LEU A 113 -4.11 13.60 -12.96
C LEU A 113 -3.05 14.53 -13.55
N TRP A 114 -3.44 15.75 -13.88
CA TRP A 114 -2.54 16.70 -14.52
C TRP A 114 -1.61 17.35 -13.51
N GLY A 115 -0.31 17.21 -13.74
CA GLY A 115 0.71 17.82 -12.91
C GLY A 115 0.90 19.29 -13.28
N GLN A 116 0.29 20.21 -12.53
CA GLN A 116 0.58 21.63 -12.69
C GLN A 116 2.07 21.90 -12.35
N GLY A 117 2.90 22.11 -13.36
CA GLY A 117 4.14 22.90 -13.24
C GLY A 117 5.49 22.19 -13.41
N THR A 118 5.59 20.86 -13.37
CA THR A 118 6.87 20.13 -13.60
C THR A 118 6.62 18.72 -14.10
N ARG A 119 7.64 18.04 -14.65
CA ARG A 119 7.61 16.61 -14.98
C ARG A 119 7.75 15.79 -13.69
N PRO A 120 6.92 14.76 -13.45
CA PRO A 120 7.13 13.91 -12.29
C PRO A 120 8.39 13.04 -12.46
N THR A 121 8.98 12.64 -11.35
CA THR A 121 10.18 11.79 -11.31
C THR A 121 10.05 10.62 -10.34
N ALA A 122 9.09 10.71 -9.42
CA ALA A 122 8.78 9.67 -8.46
C ALA A 122 7.30 9.72 -8.09
N VAL A 123 6.71 8.55 -7.84
CA VAL A 123 5.30 8.42 -7.45
C VAL A 123 5.15 7.34 -6.39
N ALA A 124 4.25 7.55 -5.45
CA ALA A 124 3.85 6.57 -4.46
C ALA A 124 2.36 6.72 -4.10
N LEU A 125 1.74 5.62 -3.66
CA LEU A 125 0.39 5.64 -3.12
C LEU A 125 0.43 5.88 -1.61
N ALA A 126 -0.53 6.65 -1.10
CA ALA A 126 -0.65 7.01 0.31
C ALA A 126 -2.12 7.01 0.75
N ASP A 127 -2.32 7.00 2.07
CA ASP A 127 -3.62 7.04 2.72
C ASP A 127 -4.58 5.99 2.15
N GLY A 128 -4.16 4.72 2.14
CA GLY A 128 -4.97 3.63 1.58
C GLY A 128 -5.26 3.79 0.08
N SER A 129 -4.40 4.51 -0.64
CA SER A 129 -4.58 4.91 -2.05
C SER A 129 -5.67 5.95 -2.33
N TYR A 130 -6.14 6.68 -1.33
CA TYR A 130 -6.93 7.89 -1.56
C TYR A 130 -6.06 9.08 -1.95
N ALA A 131 -4.76 9.02 -1.66
CA ALA A 131 -3.78 10.03 -2.01
C ALA A 131 -2.63 9.47 -2.86
N ILE A 132 -2.04 10.35 -3.66
CA ILE A 132 -0.84 10.06 -4.43
C ILE A 132 0.23 11.07 -4.05
N VAL A 133 1.42 10.57 -3.73
CA VAL A 133 2.60 11.39 -3.45
C VAL A 133 3.45 11.42 -4.70
N ARG A 134 3.81 12.62 -5.14
CA ARG A 134 4.49 12.88 -6.40
C ARG A 134 5.72 13.74 -6.15
N GLY A 135 6.86 13.30 -6.66
CA GLY A 135 8.09 14.08 -6.72
C GLY A 135 8.30 14.69 -8.09
N GLY A 136 8.87 15.90 -8.15
CA GLY A 136 9.19 16.58 -9.40
C GLY A 136 10.68 16.87 -9.59
N GLU A 137 11.02 17.31 -10.81
CA GLU A 137 12.39 17.68 -11.20
C GLU A 137 12.95 18.92 -10.45
N ASN A 138 12.09 19.78 -9.91
CA ASN A 138 12.46 20.98 -9.16
C ASN A 138 12.50 20.78 -7.64
N GLY A 139 12.58 19.54 -7.17
CA GLY A 139 12.63 19.23 -5.73
C GLY A 139 11.28 19.35 -5.01
N GLN A 140 10.20 19.71 -5.71
CA GLN A 140 8.87 19.76 -5.11
C GLN A 140 8.30 18.36 -4.92
N VAL A 141 7.60 18.19 -3.80
CA VAL A 141 6.79 17.02 -3.51
C VAL A 141 5.35 17.47 -3.31
N HIS A 142 4.43 16.90 -4.08
CA HIS A 142 3.01 17.16 -3.99
C HIS A 142 2.27 15.94 -3.48
N ILE A 143 1.27 16.17 -2.63
CA ILE A 143 0.27 15.16 -2.28
C ILE A 143 -1.01 15.54 -3.00
N LEU A 144 -1.55 14.62 -3.79
CA LEU A 144 -2.72 14.82 -4.63
C LEU A 144 -3.85 13.91 -4.18
N ALA A 145 -5.08 14.43 -4.17
CA ALA A 145 -6.26 13.59 -4.04
C ALA A 145 -6.44 12.80 -5.33
N ARG A 146 -6.48 11.46 -5.24
CA ARG A 146 -6.63 10.59 -6.42
C ARG A 146 -7.93 10.88 -7.17
N GLU A 147 -9.01 11.13 -6.43
CA GLU A 147 -10.36 11.27 -7.01
C GLU A 147 -10.70 12.68 -7.51
N SER A 148 -10.03 13.74 -7.04
CA SER A 148 -10.40 15.13 -7.37
C SER A 148 -9.30 15.99 -7.98
N ASP A 149 -8.08 15.47 -8.15
CA ASP A 149 -6.89 16.21 -8.62
C ASP A 149 -6.47 17.36 -7.69
N GLU A 150 -7.12 17.48 -6.53
CA GLU A 150 -6.84 18.51 -5.52
C GLU A 150 -5.43 18.33 -4.97
N ILE A 151 -4.63 19.40 -4.95
CA ILE A 151 -3.34 19.42 -4.26
C ILE A 151 -3.61 19.55 -2.77
N LEU A 152 -3.41 18.46 -2.04
CA LEU A 152 -3.63 18.33 -0.61
C LEU A 152 -2.47 18.92 0.22
N ALA A 153 -1.25 18.83 -0.31
CA ALA A 153 -0.07 19.42 0.31
C ALA A 153 1.04 19.67 -0.71
N ARG A 154 1.90 20.64 -0.40
CA ARG A 154 3.16 20.91 -1.11
C ARG A 154 4.30 20.93 -0.11
N MET A 155 5.40 20.27 -0.45
CA MET A 155 6.63 20.22 0.34
C MET A 155 7.82 20.50 -0.58
N GLN A 156 8.86 21.12 -0.05
CA GLN A 156 10.11 21.36 -0.79
C GLN A 156 11.17 20.42 -0.23
N HIS A 157 11.64 19.46 -1.03
CA HIS A 157 12.75 18.58 -0.64
C HIS A 157 14.10 19.29 -0.85
N SER A 158 14.27 20.04 -1.94
CA SER A 158 15.51 20.77 -2.24
C SER A 158 15.25 21.99 -3.12
N GLU A 159 16.00 23.07 -2.94
CA GLU A 159 15.91 24.30 -3.77
C GLU A 159 16.39 24.10 -5.23
N GLY A 160 17.05 22.97 -5.48
CA GLY A 160 17.44 22.47 -6.80
C GLY A 160 17.60 20.96 -6.73
N GLY A 161 17.21 20.27 -7.80
CA GLY A 161 17.39 18.83 -7.94
C GLY A 161 16.14 17.98 -7.85
N ARG A 162 16.17 16.83 -8.53
CA ARG A 162 14.98 15.97 -8.69
C ARG A 162 14.69 15.11 -7.46
N VAL A 163 13.41 14.88 -7.18
CA VAL A 163 12.99 13.87 -6.19
C VAL A 163 12.98 12.49 -6.85
N GLU A 164 13.93 11.64 -6.51
CA GLU A 164 14.15 10.38 -7.24
C GLU A 164 13.40 9.19 -6.66
N LYS A 165 13.23 9.19 -5.34
CA LYS A 165 12.59 8.10 -4.61
C LYS A 165 11.62 8.65 -3.58
N ILE A 166 10.51 7.95 -3.45
CA ILE A 166 9.48 8.19 -2.46
C ILE A 166 9.12 6.83 -1.87
N ALA A 167 9.19 6.71 -0.55
CA ALA A 167 8.68 5.57 0.19
C ALA A 167 7.57 6.06 1.13
N VAL A 168 6.47 5.32 1.20
CA VAL A 168 5.30 5.66 2.00
C VAL A 168 4.98 4.52 2.97
N ASN A 169 4.62 4.88 4.19
CA ASN A 169 4.08 3.99 5.19
C ASN A 169 2.77 4.58 5.72
N ASP A 170 1.67 3.95 5.32
CA ASP A 170 0.33 4.24 5.85
C ASP A 170 0.17 3.54 7.19
N ARG A 171 -0.11 4.34 8.22
CA ARG A 171 -0.36 3.84 9.57
C ARG A 171 -1.84 3.61 9.78
N ILE A 172 -2.15 2.66 10.67
CA ILE A 172 -3.52 2.33 11.05
C ILE A 172 -4.28 3.49 11.71
N ASP A 173 -3.56 4.49 12.23
CA ASP A 173 -4.12 5.70 12.83
C ASP A 173 -4.35 6.83 11.81
N GLY A 174 -4.41 6.51 10.51
CA GLY A 174 -4.69 7.47 9.43
C GLY A 174 -3.56 8.47 9.17
N ARG A 175 -2.40 8.29 9.82
CA ARG A 175 -1.20 9.09 9.56
C ARG A 175 -0.37 8.40 8.49
N VAL A 176 0.26 9.21 7.66
CA VAL A 176 1.17 8.79 6.62
C VAL A 176 2.57 9.26 6.98
N LEU A 177 3.51 8.33 7.03
CA LEU A 177 4.94 8.61 7.07
C LEU A 177 5.49 8.50 5.65
N MET A 178 6.24 9.50 5.21
CA MET A 178 6.84 9.50 3.88
C MET A 178 8.33 9.80 3.99
N ALA A 179 9.14 9.13 3.18
CA ALA A 179 10.54 9.44 3.00
C ALA A 179 10.77 9.82 1.54
N THR A 180 11.46 10.94 1.30
CA THR A 180 11.87 11.35 -0.04
C THR A 180 13.39 11.47 -0.12
N ALA A 181 13.98 11.09 -1.24
CA ALA A 181 15.42 11.07 -1.41
C ALA A 181 15.84 11.59 -2.79
N THR A 182 17.03 12.18 -2.84
CA THR A 182 17.72 12.61 -4.04
C THR A 182 19.21 12.27 -3.97
N SER A 183 19.80 11.87 -5.08
CA SER A 183 21.25 11.64 -5.19
C SER A 183 22.06 12.93 -5.30
N GLU A 184 21.44 14.08 -5.60
CA GLU A 184 22.17 15.32 -5.87
C GLU A 184 22.83 15.93 -4.64
N ASN A 185 22.20 15.80 -3.47
CA ASN A 185 22.73 16.29 -2.20
C ASN A 185 22.77 15.20 -1.10
N ASN A 186 22.49 13.94 -1.46
CA ASN A 186 22.44 12.78 -0.57
C ASN A 186 21.51 12.95 0.65
N ASN A 187 20.51 13.84 0.58
CA ASN A 187 19.58 14.06 1.68
C ASN A 187 18.37 13.15 1.57
N ILE A 188 17.91 12.68 2.74
CA ILE A 188 16.61 12.01 2.90
C ILE A 188 15.76 12.89 3.80
N HIS A 189 14.60 13.32 3.31
CA HIS A 189 13.63 14.04 4.12
C HIS A 189 12.52 13.09 4.58
N ILE A 190 12.17 13.17 5.87
CA ILE A 190 11.07 12.40 6.45
C ILE A 190 9.91 13.35 6.77
N TRP A 191 8.73 13.00 6.30
CA TRP A 191 7.52 13.81 6.38
C TRP A 191 6.45 13.05 7.16
N LYS A 192 5.64 13.80 7.90
CA LYS A 192 4.41 13.32 8.52
C LYS A 192 3.25 14.06 7.90
N TRP A 193 2.25 13.32 7.44
CA TRP A 193 1.04 13.88 6.85
C TRP A 193 -0.18 13.11 7.34
N SER A 194 -1.33 13.76 7.37
CA SER A 194 -2.61 13.13 7.72
C SER A 194 -3.75 13.90 7.08
N GLN A 195 -4.71 13.21 6.50
CA GLN A 195 -5.97 13.79 6.05
C GLN A 195 -6.90 14.04 7.23
N MET A 196 -7.41 15.27 7.36
CA MET A 196 -8.45 15.59 8.33
C MET A 196 -9.80 14.95 7.99
N ARG A 197 -9.95 14.31 6.80
CA ARG A 197 -11.24 13.87 6.24
C ARG A 197 -11.65 12.42 6.57
N HIS A 198 -10.77 11.56 7.10
CA HIS A 198 -11.12 10.13 7.33
C HIS A 198 -11.20 9.68 8.79
N TYR A 199 -10.84 10.52 9.76
CA TYR A 199 -10.98 10.15 11.18
C TYR A 199 -12.37 10.38 11.79
N GLY A 200 -13.34 10.83 10.98
CA GLY A 200 -14.69 11.16 11.43
C GLY A 200 -15.79 10.12 11.16
N LYS A 201 -15.51 9.02 10.44
CA LYS A 201 -16.55 8.02 10.11
C LYS A 201 -16.19 6.55 10.31
N GLU A 202 -14.92 6.17 10.37
CA GLU A 202 -14.52 4.78 10.68
C GLU A 202 -13.49 4.66 11.82
N GLY A 203 -13.34 5.71 12.61
CA GLY A 203 -12.44 5.76 13.78
C GLY A 203 -13.12 5.46 15.12
N VAL A 204 -14.24 4.73 15.14
CA VAL A 204 -14.73 4.16 16.40
C VAL A 204 -14.01 2.82 16.56
N PRO A 205 -13.10 2.64 17.53
CA PRO A 205 -12.73 1.28 17.92
C PRO A 205 -14.03 0.58 18.29
N SER A 206 -14.42 -0.43 17.53
CA SER A 206 -15.71 -1.09 17.70
C SER A 206 -15.89 -1.42 19.19
N LEU A 207 -16.91 -0.83 19.82
CA LEU A 207 -17.35 -1.18 21.17
C LEU A 207 -17.79 -2.65 21.26
N PHE A 208 -17.77 -3.40 20.15
CA PHE A 208 -17.90 -4.85 20.11
C PHE A 208 -16.75 -5.60 20.81
N GLY A 209 -15.60 -4.96 21.06
CA GLY A 209 -14.53 -5.52 21.91
C GLY A 209 -14.71 -5.26 23.41
N LEU A 210 -15.55 -4.31 23.81
CA LEU A 210 -15.85 -3.98 25.21
C LEU A 210 -17.20 -4.55 25.68
N GLY A 211 -18.05 -4.99 24.76
CA GLY A 211 -19.29 -5.72 25.07
C GLY A 211 -19.08 -7.14 25.61
N LEU A 212 -17.90 -7.74 25.42
CA LEU A 212 -17.60 -9.08 25.93
C LEU A 212 -16.88 -9.10 27.29
N LEU A 213 -16.42 -7.94 27.77
CA LEU A 213 -15.80 -7.81 29.10
C LEU A 213 -16.79 -7.31 30.16
N LEU A 214 -17.89 -6.69 29.76
CA LEU A 214 -18.99 -6.32 30.67
C LEU A 214 -20.09 -7.40 30.77
N SER A 215 -20.14 -8.40 29.88
CA SER A 215 -21.12 -9.50 29.99
C SER A 215 -20.76 -10.50 31.10
N VAL A 216 -19.47 -10.71 31.39
CA VAL A 216 -19.05 -11.62 32.47
C VAL A 216 -19.25 -11.00 33.86
N VAL A 217 -19.04 -9.68 34.01
CA VAL A 217 -19.28 -8.99 35.29
C VAL A 217 -20.77 -8.78 35.56
N GLY A 218 -21.58 -8.53 34.52
CA GLY A 218 -23.03 -8.40 34.65
C GLY A 218 -23.75 -9.72 35.00
N ILE A 219 -23.28 -10.85 34.48
CA ILE A 219 -23.87 -12.17 34.80
C ILE A 219 -23.55 -12.59 36.24
N VAL A 220 -22.36 -12.28 36.77
CA VAL A 220 -22.02 -12.61 38.17
C VAL A 220 -22.80 -11.75 39.17
N ALA A 221 -23.07 -10.48 38.86
CA ALA A 221 -23.88 -9.61 39.71
C ALA A 221 -25.37 -10.02 39.73
N ALA A 222 -25.92 -10.47 38.61
CA ALA A 222 -27.31 -10.94 38.54
C ALA A 222 -27.54 -12.25 39.33
N PHE A 223 -26.57 -13.16 39.35
CA PHE A 223 -26.67 -14.39 40.16
C PHE A 223 -26.47 -14.16 41.67
N ALA A 224 -25.72 -13.14 42.08
CA ALA A 224 -25.59 -12.78 43.50
C ALA A 224 -26.86 -12.13 44.07
N LEU A 225 -27.60 -11.37 43.26
CA LEU A 225 -28.84 -10.69 43.68
C LEU A 225 -30.08 -11.61 43.66
N LEU A 226 -30.09 -12.65 42.82
CA LEU A 226 -31.18 -13.65 42.82
C LEU A 226 -31.04 -14.72 43.91
N GLY A 227 -29.88 -14.81 44.58
CA GLY A 227 -29.62 -15.77 45.66
C GLY A 227 -30.07 -15.34 47.06
N GLN A 228 -30.51 -14.09 47.26
CA GLN A 228 -30.89 -13.58 48.60
C GLN A 228 -32.40 -13.37 48.80
N GLY A 229 -33.24 -13.77 47.84
CA GLY A 229 -34.68 -13.47 47.83
C GLY A 229 -35.62 -14.53 48.40
N ALA A 230 -35.16 -15.55 49.13
CA ALA A 230 -36.06 -16.61 49.59
C ALA A 230 -35.65 -17.32 50.89
N VAL A 231 -35.53 -16.60 52.00
CA VAL A 231 -35.82 -17.18 53.34
C VAL A 231 -36.46 -16.11 54.22
N SER A 232 -37.79 -16.06 54.21
CA SER A 232 -38.55 -15.55 55.34
C SER A 232 -39.86 -16.33 55.40
N GLN A 233 -39.84 -17.45 56.11
CA GLN A 233 -41.07 -17.99 56.69
C GLN A 233 -41.04 -17.73 58.19
N ASN A 234 -42.00 -16.89 58.58
CA ASN A 234 -42.43 -16.65 59.94
C ASN A 234 -42.72 -17.97 60.66
N VAL A 235 -42.00 -18.22 61.74
CA VAL A 235 -42.47 -19.07 62.83
C VAL A 235 -42.91 -18.12 63.94
N SER A 236 -44.22 -18.01 64.17
CA SER A 236 -44.85 -18.19 65.50
C SER A 236 -46.31 -17.73 65.49
N ALA A 237 -47.21 -18.67 65.81
CA ALA A 237 -48.20 -18.59 66.90
C ALA A 237 -49.61 -19.05 66.50
N LYS A 238 -49.91 -20.32 66.77
CA LYS A 238 -50.97 -20.69 67.70
C LYS A 238 -50.76 -22.12 68.21
#